data_AF-A0A9Q0XBV7-F1
#
_entry.id   AF-A0A9Q0XBV7-F1
#
_cell.length_a   1.000
_cell.length_b   1.000
_cell.length_c   1.000
_cell.angle_alpha   90.00
_cell.angle_beta   90.00
_cell.angle_gamma   90.00
#
_symmetry.space_group_name_H-M   'P 1'
#
loop_
_entity.id
_entity.type
_entity.pdbx_description
1 polymer ?
#
loop_
_entity_poly.entity_id
_entity_poly.type
_entity_poly.pdbx_seq_one_letter_code
_entity_poly.pdbx_strand_id
1 'polypeptide(L)'
;MIKSELATFDLSVQGKHSYHGLSLGDKEISRSSPLPPLEQPFRDRSNTLSERPALPVIRDKYKDLTGEVEESERYAYEWQRCLERALQIIKKANDTLNGISSSSVCTEVIQSAQGMEYLLGVVEVYRVTKRVELGIKATAVCSEKLQGLLKDIDKVWNNLISFMSLAALTPDENSLDFSSCILRPGIKNAQDLACGVCLLNVNSRSKKEEKPADERRREVRTSKM
;
A
#
# COMPACT_ATOMS: atom_id res chain seq x y z
N MET A 1 7.99 -43.25 -8.69
CA MET A 1 7.03 -42.83 -9.75
C MET A 1 6.12 -41.78 -9.14
N ILE A 2 6.51 -40.51 -9.20
CA ILE A 2 5.85 -39.40 -8.49
C ILE A 2 5.09 -38.59 -9.54
N LYS A 3 3.76 -38.56 -9.42
CA LYS A 3 2.89 -37.75 -10.27
C LYS A 3 2.94 -36.30 -9.78
N SER A 4 3.31 -35.40 -10.67
CA SER A 4 3.24 -33.95 -10.51
C SER A 4 1.89 -33.48 -11.07
N GLU A 5 1.10 -32.76 -10.28
CA GLU A 5 -0.07 -32.03 -10.76
C GLU A 5 0.11 -30.55 -10.43
N LEU A 6 0.60 -29.80 -11.43
CA LEU A 6 0.51 -28.34 -11.49
C LEU A 6 -0.78 -28.01 -12.22
N ALA A 7 -1.80 -27.57 -11.47
CA ALA A 7 -3.03 -27.04 -12.05
C ALA A 7 -2.89 -25.52 -12.26
N THR A 8 -3.00 -25.14 -13.53
CA THR A 8 -3.06 -23.79 -14.09
C THR A 8 -4.24 -23.02 -13.51
N PHE A 9 -4.00 -21.79 -13.03
CA PHE A 9 -5.07 -20.87 -12.60
C PHE A 9 -5.48 -20.00 -13.81
N ASP A 10 -6.69 -20.22 -14.31
CA ASP A 10 -7.32 -19.44 -15.37
C ASP A 10 -8.14 -18.30 -14.74
N LEU A 11 -7.88 -17.05 -15.17
CA LEU A 11 -8.57 -15.84 -14.72
C LEU A 11 -9.37 -15.28 -15.90
N SER A 12 -10.56 -15.83 -16.15
CA SER A 12 -11.55 -15.21 -17.03
C SER A 12 -12.55 -14.40 -16.21
N VAL A 13 -12.41 -13.07 -16.26
CA VAL A 13 -13.39 -12.11 -15.74
C VAL A 13 -14.32 -11.72 -16.90
N GLN A 14 -15.58 -12.16 -16.86
CA GLN A 14 -16.64 -11.62 -17.70
C GLN A 14 -17.30 -10.43 -16.98
N GLY A 15 -16.84 -9.22 -17.27
CA GLY A 15 -17.54 -7.99 -16.91
C GLY A 15 -18.54 -7.59 -18.00
N LYS A 16 -19.84 -7.79 -17.76
CA LYS A 16 -20.91 -7.15 -18.55
C LYS A 16 -21.29 -5.83 -17.86
N HIS A 17 -20.69 -4.73 -18.30
CA HIS A 17 -21.18 -3.39 -18.00
C HIS A 17 -22.15 -2.94 -19.10
N SER A 18 -23.44 -2.93 -18.78
CA SER A 18 -24.45 -2.29 -19.62
C SER A 18 -24.38 -0.77 -19.39
N TYR A 19 -23.80 -0.04 -20.34
CA TYR A 19 -23.91 1.42 -20.41
C TYR A 19 -25.35 1.78 -20.76
N HIS A 20 -26.10 2.36 -19.82
CA HIS A 20 -27.41 2.94 -20.09
C HIS A 20 -27.23 4.42 -20.47
N GLY A 21 -27.63 4.76 -21.69
CA GLY A 21 -27.44 6.07 -22.31
C GLY A 21 -28.28 7.16 -21.65
N LEU A 22 -27.68 8.34 -21.52
CA LEU A 22 -28.34 9.59 -21.16
C LEU A 22 -29.18 10.07 -22.35
N SER A 23 -30.51 10.08 -22.21
CA SER A 23 -31.43 10.71 -23.15
C SER A 23 -31.85 12.08 -22.61
N LEU A 24 -31.42 13.14 -23.28
CA LEU A 24 -32.00 14.47 -23.16
C LEU A 24 -33.47 14.44 -23.62
N GLY A 25 -34.34 15.06 -22.84
CA GLY A 25 -35.72 15.34 -23.20
C GLY A 25 -36.11 16.72 -22.70
N ASP A 26 -36.21 17.67 -23.63
CA ASP A 26 -36.83 18.99 -23.44
C ASP A 26 -38.33 18.84 -23.11
N LYS A 27 -38.85 19.69 -22.22
CA LYS A 27 -40.16 20.37 -22.40
C LYS A 27 -40.51 21.35 -21.27
N GLU A 28 -40.56 22.62 -21.68
CA GLU A 28 -41.67 23.57 -21.53
C GLU A 28 -41.96 24.27 -20.17
N ILE A 29 -42.16 25.57 -20.34
CA ILE A 29 -42.42 26.63 -19.38
C ILE A 29 -43.94 26.72 -19.12
N SER A 30 -44.36 26.94 -17.88
CA SER A 30 -45.64 27.63 -17.61
C SER A 30 -45.67 28.30 -16.23
N ARG A 31 -46.21 29.53 -16.25
CA ARG A 31 -46.23 30.57 -15.20
C ARG A 31 -47.31 30.33 -14.15
N SER A 32 -47.07 30.76 -12.90
CA SER A 32 -48.00 31.59 -12.09
C SER A 32 -47.37 32.10 -10.78
N SER A 33 -47.80 33.27 -10.32
CA SER A 33 -47.47 34.08 -9.11
C SER A 33 -48.73 34.89 -8.75
N PRO A 34 -48.88 35.64 -7.62
CA PRO A 34 -48.20 35.64 -6.30
C PRO A 34 -49.18 35.88 -5.08
N LEU A 35 -48.62 36.12 -3.87
CA LEU A 35 -49.11 36.91 -2.68
C LEU A 35 -49.51 36.14 -1.39
N PRO A 36 -49.49 36.74 -0.16
CA PRO A 36 -48.73 37.87 0.42
C PRO A 36 -48.11 37.56 1.83
N PRO A 37 -47.42 38.52 2.52
CA PRO A 37 -46.58 38.27 3.70
C PRO A 37 -47.32 38.44 5.04
N LEU A 38 -46.88 37.73 6.08
CA LEU A 38 -47.32 37.96 7.46
C LEU A 38 -46.16 38.49 8.31
N GLU A 39 -46.25 39.76 8.68
CA GLU A 39 -45.46 40.37 9.75
C GLU A 39 -45.86 39.80 11.12
N GLN A 40 -44.90 39.70 12.05
CA GLN A 40 -45.12 39.91 13.48
C GLN A 40 -43.76 40.11 14.21
N PRO A 41 -43.75 40.72 15.42
CA PRO A 41 -43.05 41.98 15.63
C PRO A 41 -41.78 41.86 16.49
N PHE A 42 -41.01 42.95 16.43
CA PHE A 42 -39.94 43.34 17.36
C PHE A 42 -40.16 42.85 18.80
N ARG A 43 -39.23 42.04 19.31
CA ARG A 43 -38.89 42.02 20.74
C ARG A 43 -37.39 42.13 20.91
N ASP A 44 -37.02 43.28 21.43
CA ASP A 44 -35.70 43.60 21.93
C ASP A 44 -35.58 43.06 23.36
N ARG A 45 -34.63 42.16 23.61
CA ARG A 45 -34.01 41.97 24.93
C ARG A 45 -32.82 41.03 24.86
N SER A 46 -31.66 41.63 25.07
CA SER A 46 -30.34 41.03 25.24
C SER A 46 -30.31 39.90 26.28
N ASN A 47 -29.65 38.79 25.93
CA ASN A 47 -29.04 37.86 26.89
C ASN A 47 -27.64 37.54 26.39
N THR A 48 -26.64 37.97 27.16
CA THR A 48 -25.23 37.64 26.96
C THR A 48 -24.96 36.20 27.41
N LEU A 49 -24.75 35.29 26.47
CA LEU A 49 -24.10 34.00 26.73
C LEU A 49 -22.90 33.85 25.78
N SER A 50 -21.74 33.66 26.40
CA SER A 50 -20.45 33.41 25.76
C SER A 50 -20.49 32.08 25.00
N GLU A 51 -20.77 32.12 23.69
CA GLU A 51 -20.39 31.05 22.78
C GLU A 51 -19.05 31.40 22.13
N ARG A 52 -18.03 30.57 22.39
CA ARG A 52 -16.81 30.55 21.57
C ARG A 52 -17.24 30.31 20.12
N PRO A 53 -16.77 31.11 19.14
CA PRO A 53 -17.03 30.77 17.74
C PRO A 53 -16.29 29.46 17.46
N ALA A 54 -17.05 28.37 17.29
CA ALA A 54 -16.54 27.20 16.60
C ALA A 54 -16.25 27.66 15.17
N LEU A 55 -14.96 27.83 14.86
CA LEU A 55 -14.52 28.14 13.51
C LEU A 55 -15.22 27.17 12.56
N PRO A 56 -15.84 27.66 11.47
CA PRO A 56 -16.41 26.77 10.49
C PRO A 56 -15.30 25.82 10.04
N VAL A 57 -15.50 24.51 10.23
CA VAL A 57 -14.67 23.51 9.60
C VAL A 57 -14.90 23.71 8.11
N ILE A 58 -13.98 24.42 7.45
CA ILE A 58 -13.90 24.56 6.00
C ILE A 58 -13.54 23.16 5.49
N ARG A 59 -14.53 22.27 5.47
CA ARG A 59 -14.44 21.03 4.72
C ARG A 59 -14.65 21.46 3.28
N ASP A 60 -13.54 21.50 2.56
CA ASP A 60 -13.49 21.86 1.16
C ASP A 60 -14.49 21.00 0.37
N LYS A 61 -15.62 21.60 -0.01
CA LYS A 61 -16.71 20.91 -0.73
C LYS A 61 -16.34 20.60 -2.18
N TYR A 62 -15.17 21.03 -2.65
CA TYR A 62 -14.67 20.74 -3.99
C TYR A 62 -13.69 19.56 -4.02
N LYS A 63 -13.27 19.03 -2.86
CA LYS A 63 -12.34 17.89 -2.82
C LYS A 63 -12.93 16.60 -3.42
N ASP A 64 -14.26 16.49 -3.41
CA ASP A 64 -14.97 15.34 -3.96
C ASP A 64 -15.16 15.43 -5.49
N LEU A 65 -14.85 16.57 -6.13
CA LEU A 65 -15.06 16.82 -7.56
C LEU A 65 -13.81 16.56 -8.43
N THR A 66 -12.65 16.28 -7.83
CA THR A 66 -11.36 16.13 -8.54
C THR A 66 -11.01 14.70 -8.92
N GLY A 67 -11.80 13.68 -8.54
CA GLY A 67 -11.48 12.26 -8.76
C GLY A 67 -10.33 11.73 -7.87
N GLU A 68 -9.66 12.60 -7.10
CA GLU A 68 -8.58 12.24 -6.18
C GLU A 68 -9.04 11.30 -5.05
N VAL A 69 -10.29 11.44 -4.60
CA VAL A 69 -10.88 10.59 -3.57
C VAL A 69 -11.08 9.16 -4.10
N GLU A 70 -11.61 9.00 -5.31
CA GLU A 70 -11.79 7.68 -5.95
C GLU A 70 -10.45 6.98 -6.20
N GLU A 71 -9.42 7.73 -6.60
CA GLU A 71 -8.09 7.17 -6.84
C GLU A 71 -7.40 6.74 -5.54
N SER A 72 -7.51 7.56 -4.49
CA SER A 72 -7.03 7.26 -3.14
C SER A 72 -7.68 5.98 -2.56
N GLU A 73 -9.00 5.83 -2.72
CA GLU A 73 -9.72 4.63 -2.30
C GLU A 73 -9.27 3.38 -3.08
N ARG A 74 -9.04 3.51 -4.39
CA ARG A 74 -8.51 2.43 -5.22
C ARG A 74 -7.12 1.98 -4.76
N TYR A 75 -6.21 2.92 -4.49
CA TYR A 75 -4.88 2.59 -3.97
C TYR A 75 -4.96 1.92 -2.59
N ALA A 76 -5.83 2.43 -1.70
CA ALA A 76 -6.03 1.84 -0.39
C ALA A 76 -6.50 0.38 -0.48
N TYR A 77 -7.43 0.07 -1.39
CA TYR A 77 -7.89 -1.30 -1.63
C TYR A 77 -6.76 -2.22 -2.11
N GLU A 78 -5.99 -1.78 -3.10
CA GLU A 78 -4.89 -2.59 -3.67
C GLU A 78 -3.76 -2.82 -2.66
N TRP A 79 -3.38 -1.80 -1.89
CA TRP A 79 -2.40 -1.95 -0.81
C TRP A 79 -2.88 -2.87 0.29
N GLN A 80 -4.15 -2.74 0.69
CA GLN A 80 -4.72 -3.62 1.70
C GLN A 80 -4.63 -5.08 1.24
N ARG A 81 -5.06 -5.36 0.00
CA ARG A 81 -4.97 -6.71 -0.57
C ARG A 81 -3.54 -7.22 -0.60
N CYS A 82 -2.59 -6.39 -1.01
CA CYS A 82 -1.16 -6.76 -1.04
C CYS A 82 -0.64 -7.08 0.37
N LEU A 83 -0.93 -6.22 1.36
CA LEU A 83 -0.47 -6.38 2.73
C LEU A 83 -1.12 -7.57 3.43
N GLU A 84 -2.42 -7.81 3.21
CA GLU A 84 -3.11 -9.01 3.75
C GLU A 84 -2.46 -10.30 3.25
N ARG A 85 -2.11 -10.38 1.95
CA ARG A 85 -1.42 -11.55 1.39
C ARG A 85 0.01 -11.68 1.91
N ALA A 86 0.75 -10.58 2.01
CA ALA A 86 2.10 -10.60 2.57
C ALA A 86 2.09 -11.05 4.04
N LEU A 87 1.17 -10.51 4.85
CA LEU A 87 0.98 -10.90 6.24
C LEU A 87 0.69 -12.40 6.36
N GLN A 88 -0.16 -12.97 5.51
CA GLN A 88 -0.44 -14.41 5.51
C GLN A 88 0.82 -15.25 5.29
N ILE A 89 1.68 -14.87 4.34
CA ILE A 89 2.93 -15.59 4.05
C ILE A 89 3.91 -15.47 5.23
N ILE A 90 4.14 -14.26 5.72
CA ILE A 90 5.07 -13.99 6.83
C ILE A 90 4.58 -14.71 8.10
N LYS A 91 3.28 -14.64 8.39
CA LYS A 91 2.67 -15.34 9.53
C LYS A 91 2.78 -16.85 9.40
N LYS A 92 2.54 -17.41 8.21
CA LYS A 92 2.72 -18.85 7.98
C LYS A 92 4.16 -19.29 8.25
N ALA A 93 5.15 -18.52 7.82
CA ALA A 93 6.56 -18.79 8.12
C ALA A 93 6.83 -18.75 9.63
N ASN A 94 6.34 -17.70 10.32
CA ASN A 94 6.47 -17.56 11.76
C ASN A 94 5.83 -18.74 12.52
N ASP A 95 4.62 -19.12 12.16
CA ASP A 95 3.87 -20.17 12.85
C ASP A 95 4.51 -21.55 12.60
N THR A 96 5.09 -21.75 11.41
CA THR A 96 5.83 -22.98 11.08
C THR A 96 7.07 -23.14 11.96
N LEU A 97 7.87 -22.08 12.13
CA LEU A 97 9.08 -22.14 12.97
C LEU A 97 8.75 -22.24 14.46
N ASN A 98 7.74 -21.50 14.94
CA ASN A 98 7.28 -21.61 16.32
C ASN A 98 6.64 -22.97 16.63
N GLY A 99 6.14 -23.68 15.61
CA GLY A 99 5.58 -25.02 15.74
C GLY A 99 6.64 -26.13 15.94
N ILE A 100 7.94 -25.82 15.80
CA ILE A 100 9.01 -26.80 16.01
C ILE A 100 9.37 -26.87 17.49
N SER A 101 8.94 -27.93 18.16
CA SER A 101 9.14 -28.09 19.62
C SER A 101 10.61 -28.22 20.04
N SER A 102 11.47 -28.74 19.17
CA SER A 102 12.89 -28.93 19.46
C SER A 102 13.74 -27.82 18.84
N SER A 103 14.43 -27.05 19.69
CA SER A 103 15.30 -25.96 19.25
C SER A 103 16.45 -26.42 18.34
N SER A 104 17.03 -27.61 18.60
CA SER A 104 18.10 -28.16 17.75
C SER A 104 17.58 -28.50 16.35
N VAL A 105 16.39 -29.10 16.26
CA VAL A 105 15.74 -29.41 14.98
C VAL A 105 15.38 -28.11 14.24
N CYS A 106 14.87 -27.10 14.96
CA CYS A 106 14.55 -25.81 14.37
C CYS A 106 15.81 -25.16 13.75
N THR A 107 16.92 -25.17 14.48
CA THR A 107 18.20 -24.63 14.00
C THR A 107 18.69 -25.37 12.76
N GLU A 108 18.63 -26.71 12.75
CA GLU A 108 19.01 -27.54 11.60
C GLU A 108 18.14 -27.24 10.37
N VAL A 109 16.83 -27.11 10.56
CA VAL A 109 15.89 -26.74 9.48
C VAL A 109 16.23 -25.37 8.91
N ILE A 110 16.43 -24.36 9.75
CA ILE A 110 16.75 -22.98 9.32
C ILE A 110 18.10 -22.94 8.58
N GLN A 111 19.10 -23.71 9.02
CA GLN A 111 20.43 -23.77 8.42
C GLN A 111 20.52 -24.69 7.20
N SER A 112 19.48 -25.47 6.90
CA SER A 112 19.41 -26.26 5.67
C SER A 112 19.31 -25.36 4.44
N ALA A 113 19.78 -25.84 3.28
CA ALA A 113 19.70 -25.09 2.03
C ALA A 113 18.25 -24.68 1.69
N GLN A 114 17.28 -25.58 1.87
CA GLN A 114 15.87 -25.28 1.61
C GLN A 114 15.28 -24.29 2.63
N GLY A 115 15.65 -24.41 3.91
CA GLY A 115 15.19 -23.50 4.95
C GLY A 115 15.71 -22.08 4.74
N MET A 116 17.00 -21.95 4.38
CA MET A 116 17.60 -20.67 4.03
C MET A 116 16.94 -20.03 2.81
N GLU A 117 16.75 -20.80 1.72
CA GLU A 117 16.09 -20.31 0.51
C GLU A 117 14.65 -19.85 0.81
N TYR A 118 13.91 -20.63 1.59
CA TYR A 118 12.56 -20.27 2.02
C TYR A 118 12.55 -18.95 2.81
N LEU A 119 13.43 -18.79 3.79
CA LEU A 119 13.50 -17.59 4.61
C LEU A 119 13.96 -16.37 3.82
N LEU A 120 14.87 -16.52 2.85
CA LEU A 120 15.20 -15.46 1.91
C LEU A 120 13.97 -15.04 1.08
N GLY A 121 13.14 -15.99 0.65
CA GLY A 121 11.85 -15.68 0.02
C GLY A 121 10.92 -14.88 0.93
N VAL A 122 10.85 -15.22 2.22
CA VAL A 122 10.07 -14.47 3.23
C VAL A 122 10.62 -13.06 3.43
N VAL A 123 11.95 -12.88 3.42
CA VAL A 123 12.60 -11.56 3.46
C VAL A 123 12.17 -10.71 2.25
N GLU A 124 12.16 -11.29 1.05
CA GLU A 124 11.71 -10.57 -0.16
C GLU A 124 10.22 -10.16 -0.07
N VAL A 125 9.37 -10.99 0.52
CA VAL A 125 7.96 -10.62 0.79
C VAL A 125 7.89 -9.46 1.78
N TYR A 126 8.72 -9.43 2.82
CA TYR A 126 8.79 -8.28 3.74
C TYR A 126 9.34 -7.02 3.06
N ARG A 127 10.27 -7.13 2.11
CA ARG A 127 10.71 -5.98 1.29
C ARG A 127 9.55 -5.38 0.50
N VAL A 128 8.63 -6.21 -0.01
CA VAL A 128 7.40 -5.73 -0.67
C VAL A 128 6.55 -4.91 0.30
N THR A 129 6.37 -5.36 1.55
CA THR A 129 5.58 -4.60 2.54
C THR A 129 6.20 -3.24 2.85
N LYS A 130 7.54 -3.16 2.95
CA LYS A 130 8.26 -1.89 3.14
C LYS A 130 8.17 -0.95 1.94
N ARG A 131 8.18 -1.48 0.72
CA ARG A 131 7.90 -0.66 -0.47
C ARG A 131 6.47 -0.12 -0.47
N VAL A 132 5.48 -0.94 -0.12
CA VAL A 132 4.08 -0.52 -0.01
C VAL A 132 3.89 0.52 1.10
N GLU A 133 4.50 0.31 2.27
CA GLU A 133 4.50 1.27 3.38
C GLU A 133 5.03 2.65 2.93
N LEU A 134 6.12 2.66 2.18
CA LEU A 134 6.67 3.90 1.64
C LEU A 134 5.75 4.54 0.61
N GLY A 135 5.12 3.74 -0.26
CA GLY A 135 4.10 4.21 -1.21
C GLY A 135 2.95 4.91 -0.50
N ILE A 136 2.37 4.28 0.52
CA ILE A 136 1.29 4.84 1.36
C ILE A 136 1.70 6.19 1.95
N LYS A 137 2.93 6.30 2.47
CA LYS A 137 3.47 7.54 3.04
C LYS A 137 3.66 8.61 1.97
N ALA A 138 4.19 8.25 0.80
CA ALA A 138 4.47 9.17 -0.29
C ALA A 138 3.19 9.76 -0.91
N THR A 139 2.09 9.00 -0.93
CA THR A 139 0.78 9.45 -1.41
C THR A 139 -0.10 10.08 -0.32
N ALA A 140 0.39 10.15 0.92
CA ALA A 140 -0.34 10.68 2.08
C ALA A 140 -1.73 10.03 2.29
N VAL A 141 -1.87 8.72 2.03
CA VAL A 141 -3.13 8.00 2.25
C VAL A 141 -3.25 7.58 3.71
N CYS A 142 -4.28 8.10 4.38
CA CYS A 142 -4.58 7.80 5.77
C CYS A 142 -5.67 6.73 5.87
N SER A 143 -5.29 5.49 6.12
CA SER A 143 -6.22 4.37 6.38
C SER A 143 -5.81 3.61 7.62
N GLU A 144 -6.70 3.58 8.62
CA GLU A 144 -6.47 2.83 9.87
C GLU A 144 -6.23 1.35 9.62
N LYS A 145 -6.94 0.77 8.64
CA LYS A 145 -6.77 -0.64 8.27
C LYS A 145 -5.38 -0.92 7.70
N LEU A 146 -4.86 -0.06 6.83
CA LEU A 146 -3.49 -0.20 6.32
C LEU A 146 -2.46 -0.08 7.45
N GLN A 147 -2.64 0.90 8.35
CA GLN A 147 -1.75 1.07 9.51
C GLN A 147 -1.81 -0.14 10.45
N GLY A 148 -2.98 -0.74 10.65
CA GLY A 148 -3.14 -1.98 11.41
C GLY A 148 -2.39 -3.15 10.77
N LEU A 149 -2.54 -3.36 9.46
CA LEU A 149 -1.85 -4.41 8.73
C LEU A 149 -0.32 -4.26 8.79
N LEU A 150 0.20 -3.04 8.63
CA LEU A 150 1.63 -2.77 8.73
C LEU A 150 2.17 -3.09 10.12
N LYS A 151 1.46 -2.70 11.18
CA LYS A 151 1.82 -3.04 12.57
C LYS A 151 1.82 -4.55 12.81
N ASP A 152 0.82 -5.26 12.32
CA ASP A 152 0.75 -6.72 12.45
C ASP A 152 1.90 -7.41 11.71
N ILE A 153 2.22 -6.94 10.50
CA ILE A 153 3.37 -7.43 9.73
C ILE A 153 4.67 -7.20 10.51
N ASP A 154 4.92 -5.99 11.00
CA ASP A 154 6.14 -5.68 11.75
C ASP A 154 6.23 -6.49 13.05
N LYS A 155 5.11 -6.74 13.73
CA LYS A 155 5.09 -7.60 14.92
C LYS A 155 5.54 -9.03 14.61
N VAL A 156 4.98 -9.64 13.56
CA VAL A 156 5.35 -11.01 13.14
C VAL A 156 6.79 -11.05 12.62
N TRP A 157 7.18 -10.03 11.86
CA TRP A 157 8.54 -9.90 11.33
C TRP A 157 9.60 -9.82 12.44
N ASN A 158 9.36 -9.02 13.49
CA ASN A 158 10.28 -8.91 14.63
C ASN A 158 10.48 -10.25 15.36
N ASN A 159 9.44 -11.09 15.41
CA ASN A 159 9.60 -12.46 15.92
C ASN A 159 10.51 -13.28 14.97
N LEU A 160 10.24 -13.24 13.66
CA LEU A 160 11.05 -13.94 12.66
C LEU A 160 12.52 -13.51 12.63
N ILE A 161 12.85 -12.25 12.92
CA ILE A 161 14.24 -11.78 13.02
C ILE A 161 15.03 -12.65 14.01
N SER A 162 14.42 -13.07 15.12
CA SER A 162 15.10 -13.90 16.13
C SER A 162 15.56 -15.25 15.54
N PHE A 163 14.73 -15.88 14.72
CA PHE A 163 15.08 -17.11 14.00
C PHE A 163 16.12 -16.86 12.91
N MET A 164 15.98 -15.78 12.13
CA MET A 164 16.94 -15.44 11.06
C MET A 164 18.35 -15.16 11.57
N SER A 165 18.46 -14.65 12.81
CA SER A 165 19.75 -14.40 13.44
C SER A 165 20.57 -15.68 13.62
N LEU A 166 19.91 -16.85 13.73
CA LEU A 166 20.55 -18.17 13.88
C LEU A 166 21.21 -18.68 12.58
N ALA A 167 20.87 -18.08 11.44
CA ALA A 167 21.41 -18.45 10.12
C ALA A 167 22.03 -17.27 9.36
N ALA A 168 22.30 -16.15 10.06
CA ALA A 168 22.83 -14.93 9.46
C ALA A 168 22.02 -14.42 8.25
N LEU A 169 20.69 -14.59 8.30
CA LEU A 169 19.75 -14.19 7.25
C LEU A 169 19.08 -12.84 7.52
N THR A 170 19.38 -12.20 8.66
CA THR A 170 18.79 -10.91 9.02
C THR A 170 19.12 -9.87 7.95
N PRO A 171 18.11 -9.22 7.32
CA PRO A 171 18.38 -8.20 6.32
C PRO A 171 19.02 -6.98 6.95
N ASP A 172 19.83 -6.29 6.16
CA ASP A 172 20.47 -5.04 6.54
C ASP A 172 19.45 -3.89 6.47
N GLU A 173 19.49 -2.94 7.39
CA GLU A 173 18.54 -1.82 7.43
C GLU A 173 18.54 -1.00 6.12
N ASN A 174 19.70 -0.80 5.49
CA ASN A 174 19.77 -0.09 4.20
C ASN A 174 19.19 -0.92 3.03
N SER A 175 19.04 -2.24 3.20
CA SER A 175 18.37 -3.09 2.21
C SER A 175 16.84 -2.96 2.25
N LEU A 176 16.31 -2.44 3.36
CA LEU A 176 14.90 -2.16 3.61
C LEU A 176 14.53 -0.67 3.41
N ASP A 177 15.53 0.21 3.27
CA ASP A 177 15.32 1.62 2.96
C ASP A 177 15.17 1.85 1.44
N PHE A 178 13.94 2.17 1.04
CA PHE A 178 13.56 2.47 -0.34
C PHE A 178 13.32 3.96 -0.60
N SER A 179 13.78 4.86 0.28
CA SER A 179 13.53 6.31 0.15
C SER A 179 13.99 6.91 -1.18
N SER A 180 15.03 6.38 -1.82
CA SER A 180 15.47 6.79 -3.16
C SER A 180 14.58 6.29 -4.31
N CYS A 181 13.60 5.43 -4.02
CA CYS A 181 12.62 4.94 -4.99
C CYS A 181 11.40 5.87 -5.15
N ILE A 182 11.25 6.92 -4.33
CA ILE A 182 10.12 7.84 -4.45
C ILE A 182 10.22 8.62 -5.77
N LEU A 183 9.14 8.57 -6.57
CA LEU A 183 9.03 9.40 -7.78
C LEU A 183 8.73 10.85 -7.38
N ARG A 184 9.62 11.76 -7.77
CA ARG A 184 9.44 13.19 -7.49
C ARG A 184 8.42 13.81 -8.46
N PRO A 185 7.65 14.82 -8.02
CA PRO A 185 6.83 15.62 -8.92
C PRO A 185 7.67 16.23 -10.06
N GLY A 186 7.11 16.26 -11.28
CA GLY A 186 7.77 16.88 -12.44
C GLY A 186 8.53 15.92 -13.36
N ILE A 187 8.56 14.62 -13.08
CA ILE A 187 9.10 13.61 -14.00
C ILE A 187 8.12 13.37 -15.15
N LYS A 188 8.53 13.65 -16.40
CA LYS A 188 7.66 13.58 -17.59
C LYS A 188 7.07 12.18 -17.87
N ASN A 189 7.77 11.13 -17.47
CA ASN A 189 7.40 9.72 -17.66
C ASN A 189 7.16 8.99 -16.33
N ALA A 190 6.63 9.68 -15.31
CA ALA A 190 6.44 9.11 -13.99
C ALA A 190 5.55 7.85 -13.99
N GLN A 191 4.52 7.82 -14.84
CA GLN A 191 3.60 6.68 -14.97
C GLN A 191 4.31 5.42 -15.50
N ASP A 192 5.20 5.57 -16.49
CA ASP A 192 5.97 4.45 -17.05
C ASP A 192 7.01 3.88 -16.07
N LEU A 193 7.43 4.71 -15.10
CA LEU A 193 8.42 4.36 -14.10
C LEU A 193 7.78 3.84 -12.80
N ALA A 194 6.48 4.04 -12.61
CA ALA A 194 5.80 3.70 -11.37
C ALA A 194 5.45 2.21 -11.32
N CYS A 195 5.72 1.60 -10.17
CA CYS A 195 5.19 0.28 -9.86
C CYS A 195 3.66 0.39 -9.70
N GLY A 196 2.90 -0.43 -10.44
CA GLY A 196 1.43 -0.46 -10.35
C GLY A 196 0.86 -0.88 -8.98
N VAL A 197 1.71 -1.24 -8.01
CA VAL A 197 1.32 -1.52 -6.62
C VAL A 197 1.85 -0.42 -5.70
N CYS A 198 3.17 -0.33 -5.48
CA CYS A 198 3.73 0.59 -4.50
C CYS A 198 3.92 2.04 -4.99
N LEU A 199 3.65 2.32 -6.26
CA LEU A 199 3.83 3.64 -6.91
C LEU A 199 5.27 4.21 -6.84
N LEU A 200 6.23 3.39 -6.41
CA LEU A 200 7.65 3.72 -6.41
C LEU A 200 8.29 3.43 -7.77
N ASN A 201 9.43 4.06 -8.01
CA ASN A 201 10.25 3.84 -9.20
C ASN A 201 10.70 2.36 -9.29
N VAL A 202 10.43 1.72 -10.43
CA VAL A 202 10.79 0.31 -10.71
C VAL A 202 12.27 0.13 -11.07
N ASN A 203 12.96 1.20 -11.48
CA ASN A 203 14.38 1.19 -11.83
C ASN A 203 15.28 1.52 -10.64
N SER A 204 14.75 2.22 -9.62
CA SER A 204 15.47 2.46 -8.37
C SER A 204 15.55 1.19 -7.51
N ARG A 205 16.55 1.13 -6.63
CA ARG A 205 16.78 0.03 -5.68
C ARG A 205 16.91 0.59 -4.26
N SER A 206 16.98 -0.29 -3.26
CA SER A 206 17.24 0.15 -1.88
C SER A 206 18.65 0.69 -1.73
N LYS A 207 18.91 1.47 -0.68
CA LYS A 207 20.21 2.14 -0.46
C LYS A 207 21.41 1.19 -0.45
N LYS A 208 21.23 -0.06 0.00
CA LYS A 208 22.31 -1.08 -0.05
C LYS A 208 22.72 -1.47 -1.47
N GLU A 209 21.82 -1.35 -2.45
CA GLU A 209 22.01 -1.82 -3.82
C GLU A 209 22.43 -0.72 -4.81
N GLU A 210 22.59 0.54 -4.37
CA GLU A 210 23.00 1.69 -5.20
C GLU A 210 24.46 1.65 -5.71
N LYS A 211 25.16 0.50 -5.62
CA LYS A 211 26.37 0.32 -6.43
C LYS A 211 25.95 0.37 -7.91
N PRO A 212 26.42 1.34 -8.71
CA PRO A 212 25.98 1.49 -10.08
C PRO A 212 26.21 0.18 -10.84
N ALA A 213 25.18 -0.31 -11.53
CA ALA A 213 25.26 -1.54 -12.33
C ALA A 213 26.40 -1.51 -13.37
N ASP A 214 26.90 -0.31 -13.68
CA ASP A 214 28.06 -0.08 -14.55
C ASP A 214 29.39 -0.52 -13.89
N GLU A 215 29.57 -0.33 -12.58
CA GLU A 215 30.80 -0.70 -11.89
C GLU A 215 30.94 -2.22 -11.74
N ARG A 216 29.82 -2.91 -11.49
CA ARG A 216 29.76 -4.38 -11.48
C ARG A 216 30.04 -5.02 -12.84
N ARG A 217 29.69 -4.34 -13.94
CA ARG A 217 30.05 -4.76 -15.31
C ARG A 217 31.51 -4.49 -15.65
N ARG A 218 32.13 -3.47 -15.05
CA ARG A 218 33.56 -3.16 -15.21
C ARG A 218 34.44 -4.11 -14.42
N GLU A 219 34.11 -4.43 -13.17
CA GLU A 219 34.85 -5.41 -12.35
C GLU A 219 34.87 -6.81 -12.97
N VAL A 220 33.76 -7.27 -13.56
CA VAL A 220 33.70 -8.56 -14.27
C VAL A 220 34.52 -8.55 -15.57
N ARG A 221 34.73 -7.38 -16.18
CA ARG A 221 35.58 -7.23 -17.38
C ARG A 221 37.06 -7.10 -17.03
N THR A 222 37.41 -6.44 -15.93
CA THR A 222 38.81 -6.29 -15.49
C THR A 222 39.37 -7.53 -14.81
N SER A 223 38.53 -8.41 -14.26
CA SER A 223 38.95 -9.70 -13.67
C SER A 223 39.13 -10.83 -14.71
N LYS A 224 38.88 -10.54 -15.99
CA LYS A 224 39.06 -11.46 -17.12
C LYS A 224 40.24 -11.08 -18.05
N MET A 225 41.11 -10.15 -17.63
CA MET A 225 42.36 -9.82 -18.33
C MET A 225 43.58 -10.18 -17.49
#